data_AF-A0A521RUM2-F1
#
_entry.id   AF-A0A521RUM2-F1
#
_cell.length_a   1.000
_cell.length_b   1.000
_cell.length_c   1.000
_cell.angle_alpha   90.00
_cell.angle_beta   90.00
_cell.angle_gamma   90.00
#
_symmetry.space_group_name_H-M   'P 1'
#
loop_
_entity.id
_entity.type
_entity.pdbx_description
1 polymer ?
#
loop_
_entity_poly.entity_id
_entity_poly.type
_entity_poly.pdbx_seq_one_letter_code
_entity_poly.pdbx_strand_id
1 'polypeptide(L)'
;MSRNTVRSYDEERVQLGKQIVNQFAILIKTSQIHDSANVALQQPTENFYKTLEDLFVDDPEVTLSLEGDSLFLGDMKLKLDIDIFTNFMLDRKS
;
A
#
# COMPACT_ATOMS: atom_id res chain seq x y z
N MET A 1 12.34 -27.46 -7.04
CA MET A 1 11.97 -26.06 -7.37
C MET A 1 13.24 -25.26 -7.59
N SER A 2 13.35 -24.55 -8.72
CA SER A 2 14.60 -23.89 -9.14
C SER A 2 14.85 -22.59 -8.38
N ARG A 3 16.11 -22.33 -8.01
CA ARG A 3 16.54 -21.16 -7.24
C ARG A 3 16.16 -19.79 -7.86
N ASN A 4 15.80 -19.75 -9.16
CA ASN A 4 15.30 -18.57 -9.85
C ASN A 4 13.84 -18.21 -9.56
N THR A 5 12.96 -19.16 -9.23
CA THR A 5 11.53 -18.87 -8.99
C THR A 5 11.30 -18.18 -7.64
N VAL A 6 12.09 -18.52 -6.62
CA VAL A 6 12.01 -17.89 -5.28
C VAL A 6 12.39 -16.41 -5.34
N ARG A 7 13.44 -16.07 -6.10
CA ARG A 7 13.91 -14.69 -6.23
C ARG A 7 12.92 -13.80 -6.99
N SER A 8 12.32 -14.34 -8.06
CA SER A 8 11.26 -13.65 -8.82
C SER A 8 10.02 -13.39 -7.97
N TYR A 9 9.69 -14.33 -7.09
CA TYR A 9 8.54 -14.27 -6.19
C TYR A 9 8.74 -13.22 -5.08
N ASP A 10 9.94 -13.14 -4.52
CA ASP A 10 10.31 -12.10 -3.55
C ASP A 10 10.26 -10.69 -4.18
N GLU A 11 10.70 -10.54 -5.43
CA GLU A 11 10.65 -9.27 -6.15
C GLU A 11 9.22 -8.80 -6.41
N GLU A 12 8.32 -9.71 -6.80
CA GLU A 12 6.89 -9.41 -7.02
C GLU A 12 6.20 -8.99 -5.72
N ARG A 13 6.43 -9.71 -4.62
CA ARG A 13 5.93 -9.32 -3.28
C ARG A 13 6.43 -7.96 -2.85
N VAL A 14 7.70 -7.63 -3.11
CA VAL A 14 8.25 -6.30 -2.81
C VAL A 14 7.56 -5.21 -3.62
N GLN A 15 7.20 -5.46 -4.88
CA GLN A 15 6.46 -4.49 -5.70
C GLN A 15 5.01 -4.32 -5.21
N LEU A 16 4.32 -5.42 -4.90
CA LEU A 16 2.98 -5.37 -4.31
C LEU A 16 2.98 -4.61 -2.98
N GLY A 17 3.98 -4.84 -2.12
CA GLY A 17 4.16 -4.09 -0.87
C GLY A 17 4.33 -2.58 -1.10
N LYS A 18 5.10 -2.17 -2.10
CA LYS A 18 5.22 -0.75 -2.48
C LYS A 18 3.90 -0.17 -3.00
N GLN A 19 3.17 -0.94 -3.81
CA GLN A 19 1.87 -0.51 -4.34
C GLN A 19 0.85 -0.29 -3.23
N ILE A 20 0.77 -1.21 -2.26
CA ILE A 20 -0.08 -1.10 -1.06
C ILE A 20 0.20 0.21 -0.32
N VAL A 21 1.47 0.52 -0.05
CA VAL A 21 1.85 1.77 0.65
C VAL A 21 1.34 3.01 -0.08
N ASN A 22 1.53 3.05 -1.40
CA ASN A 22 1.15 4.19 -2.21
C ASN A 22 -0.36 4.36 -2.30
N GLN A 23 -1.07 3.25 -2.56
CA GLN A 23 -2.53 3.23 -2.63
C GLN A 23 -3.16 3.59 -1.28
N PHE A 24 -2.61 3.08 -0.17
CA PHE A 24 -3.10 3.42 1.17
C PHE A 24 -2.95 4.91 1.46
N ALA A 25 -1.79 5.48 1.12
CA ALA A 25 -1.55 6.90 1.32
C ALA A 25 -2.56 7.74 0.50
N ILE A 26 -2.82 7.38 -0.76
CA ILE A 26 -3.83 8.02 -1.61
C ILE A 26 -5.21 7.90 -0.97
N LEU A 27 -5.60 6.71 -0.51
CA LEU A 27 -6.88 6.43 0.11
C LEU A 27 -7.14 7.34 1.32
N ILE A 28 -6.14 7.49 2.21
CA ILE A 28 -6.24 8.37 3.39
C ILE A 28 -6.43 9.85 3.00
N LYS A 29 -5.71 10.33 1.97
CA LYS A 29 -5.90 11.71 1.47
C LYS A 29 -7.29 11.90 0.88
N THR A 30 -7.70 10.99 0.01
CA THR A 30 -8.99 11.07 -0.67
C THR A 30 -10.14 10.99 0.33
N SER A 31 -10.02 10.18 1.40
CA SER A 31 -11.05 10.10 2.45
C SER A 31 -11.16 11.33 3.34
N GLN A 32 -10.14 12.21 3.35
CA GLN A 32 -10.23 13.50 4.04
C GLN A 32 -10.99 14.56 3.21
N ILE A 33 -11.11 14.36 1.90
CA ILE A 33 -11.73 15.30 0.96
C ILE A 33 -13.14 14.84 0.57
N HIS A 34 -13.35 13.53 0.50
CA HIS A 34 -14.55 12.92 -0.03
C HIS A 34 -15.15 11.88 0.92
N ASP A 35 -16.47 11.86 0.98
CA ASP A 35 -17.23 10.86 1.73
C ASP A 35 -17.12 9.46 1.09
N SER A 36 -17.42 8.42 1.87
CA SER A 36 -17.32 7.00 1.46
C SER A 36 -18.11 6.62 0.20
N ALA A 37 -19.17 7.36 -0.13
CA ALA A 37 -19.98 7.13 -1.32
C ALA A 37 -19.42 7.80 -2.59
N ASN A 38 -18.37 8.60 -2.48
CA ASN A 38 -17.81 9.31 -3.61
C ASN A 38 -16.95 8.36 -4.47
N VAL A 39 -17.19 8.37 -5.78
CA VAL A 39 -16.46 7.56 -6.76
C VAL A 39 -14.94 7.79 -6.69
N ALA A 40 -14.52 9.03 -6.38
CA ALA A 40 -13.11 9.37 -6.20
C ALA A 40 -12.44 8.58 -5.07
N LEU A 41 -13.20 8.15 -4.05
CA LEU A 41 -12.73 7.30 -2.94
C LEU A 41 -12.99 5.81 -3.18
N GLN A 42 -14.10 5.46 -3.86
CA GLN A 42 -14.39 4.07 -4.22
C GLN A 42 -13.29 3.47 -5.10
N GLN A 43 -12.84 4.19 -6.14
CA GLN A 43 -11.84 3.68 -7.07
C GLN A 43 -10.48 3.37 -6.41
N PRO A 44 -9.89 4.24 -5.57
CA PRO A 44 -8.72 3.90 -4.77
C PRO A 44 -8.96 2.74 -3.81
N THR A 45 -10.15 2.62 -3.23
CA THR A 45 -10.50 1.54 -2.30
C THR A 45 -10.50 0.19 -3.01
N GLU A 46 -11.12 0.10 -4.18
CA GLU A 46 -11.13 -1.12 -5.00
C GLU A 46 -9.72 -1.51 -5.45
N ASN A 47 -8.93 -0.54 -5.89
CA ASN A 47 -7.54 -0.79 -6.31
C ASN A 47 -6.68 -1.29 -5.14
N PHE A 48 -6.85 -0.69 -3.96
CA PHE A 48 -6.17 -1.10 -2.73
C PHE A 48 -6.55 -2.52 -2.34
N TYR A 49 -7.86 -2.83 -2.35
CA TYR A 49 -8.36 -4.17 -2.05
C TYR A 49 -7.82 -5.22 -3.04
N LYS A 50 -7.77 -4.90 -4.33
CA LYS A 50 -7.25 -5.84 -5.34
C LYS A 50 -5.76 -6.13 -5.17
N THR A 51 -4.94 -5.10 -4.91
CA THR A 51 -3.50 -5.31 -4.67
C THR A 51 -3.25 -6.08 -3.38
N LEU A 52 -4.11 -5.90 -2.37
CA LEU A 52 -4.13 -6.74 -1.19
C LEU A 52 -4.44 -8.20 -1.59
N GLU A 53 -5.53 -8.48 -2.30
CA GLU A 53 -5.86 -9.83 -2.77
C GLU A 53 -4.68 -10.48 -3.51
N ASP A 54 -4.06 -9.76 -4.45
CA ASP A 54 -2.90 -10.24 -5.22
C ASP A 54 -1.69 -10.57 -4.33
N LEU A 55 -1.48 -9.81 -3.25
CA LEU A 55 -0.44 -10.11 -2.26
C LEU A 55 -0.79 -11.35 -1.41
N PHE A 56 -2.07 -11.57 -1.13
CA PHE A 56 -2.59 -12.62 -0.25
C PHE A 56 -2.84 -13.97 -0.94
N VAL A 57 -2.79 -14.05 -2.28
CA VAL A 57 -3.13 -15.25 -3.07
C VAL A 57 -2.43 -16.53 -2.56
N ASP A 58 -1.20 -16.42 -2.06
CA ASP A 58 -0.38 -17.55 -1.62
C ASP A 58 -0.04 -17.53 -0.11
N ASP A 59 -0.39 -16.46 0.61
CA ASP A 59 -0.04 -16.24 2.02
C ASP A 59 -1.22 -15.60 2.77
N PRO A 60 -2.04 -16.41 3.46
CA PRO A 60 -3.32 -15.96 4.00
C PRO A 60 -3.19 -15.05 5.24
N GLU A 61 -1.99 -14.93 5.84
CA GLU A 61 -1.75 -14.10 7.02
C GLU A 61 -0.68 -13.05 6.73
N VAL A 62 -1.08 -11.93 6.13
CA VAL A 62 -0.26 -10.71 6.16
C VAL A 62 -1.00 -9.65 6.98
N THR A 63 -0.40 -9.26 8.10
CA THR A 63 -0.97 -8.24 9.00
C THR A 63 -0.47 -6.86 8.57
N LEU A 64 -1.37 -5.94 8.24
CA LEU A 64 -1.02 -4.53 8.11
C LEU A 64 -1.13 -3.87 9.50
N SER A 65 0.00 -3.54 10.13
CA SER A 65 0.02 -2.92 11.45
C SER A 65 0.63 -1.51 11.42
N LEU A 66 0.12 -0.64 12.29
CA LEU A 66 0.70 0.66 12.58
C LEU A 66 1.34 0.58 13.95
N GLU A 67 2.67 0.62 14.00
CA GLU A 67 3.44 0.62 15.24
C GLU A 67 4.17 1.96 15.39
N GLY A 68 3.68 2.78 16.32
CA GLY A 68 4.09 4.18 16.41
C GLY A 68 3.77 4.94 15.11
N ASP A 69 4.79 5.50 14.48
CA ASP A 69 4.66 6.31 13.25
C ASP A 69 5.03 5.52 11.98
N SER A 70 5.08 4.19 12.07
CA SER A 70 5.55 3.33 10.98
C SER A 70 4.52 2.27 10.63
N LEU A 71 4.27 2.13 9.32
CA LEU A 71 3.40 1.10 8.78
C LEU A 71 4.22 -0.17 8.50
N PHE A 72 3.67 -1.32 8.83
CA PHE A 72 4.29 -2.62 8.68
C PHE A 72 3.36 -3.58 7.93
N LEU A 73 3.96 -4.44 7.13
CA LEU A 73 3.31 -5.53 6.42
C LEU A 73 3.93 -6.84 6.91
N GLY A 74 3.25 -7.55 7.82
CA GLY A 74 3.88 -8.56 8.66
C GLY A 74 5.03 -7.93 9.45
N ASP A 75 6.22 -8.51 9.33
CA ASP A 75 7.43 -7.97 9.98
C ASP A 75 8.16 -6.92 9.12
N MET A 76 7.67 -6.64 7.90
CA MET A 76 8.33 -5.74 6.96
C MET A 76 7.91 -4.30 7.21
N LYS A 77 8.85 -3.47 7.69
CA LYS A 77 8.66 -2.02 7.76
C LYS A 77 8.52 -1.43 6.37
N LEU A 78 7.37 -0.82 6.12
CA LEU A 78 7.08 -0.13 4.88
C LEU A 78 7.72 1.26 4.90
N LYS A 79 8.47 1.58 3.83
CA LYS A 79 8.99 2.94 3.59
C LYS A 79 8.15 3.61 2.52
N LEU A 80 7.59 4.77 2.86
CA LEU A 80 7.03 5.68 1.88
C LEU A 80 8.17 6.18 0.98
N ASP A 81 7.96 6.15 -0.33
CA ASP A 81 8.90 6.75 -1.27
C ASP A 81 8.99 8.26 -1.00
N ILE A 82 10.20 8.82 -1.03
CA ILE A 82 10.44 10.23 -0.67
C ILE A 82 9.71 11.17 -1.61
N ASP A 83 9.60 10.83 -2.89
CA ASP A 83 8.92 11.66 -3.88
C ASP A 83 7.41 11.72 -3.59
N ILE A 84 6.86 10.59 -3.16
CA ILE A 84 5.47 10.49 -2.72
C ILE A 84 5.30 11.22 -1.40
N PHE A 85 6.13 10.97 -0.38
CA PHE A 85 6.11 11.69 0.90
C PHE A 85 6.21 13.22 0.74
N THR A 86 7.02 13.68 -0.20
CA THR A 86 7.20 15.11 -0.50
C THR A 86 5.95 15.69 -1.15
N ASN A 87 5.33 14.98 -2.11
CA ASN A 87 4.00 15.31 -2.61
C ASN A 87 2.89 15.19 -1.54
N PHE A 88 3.08 14.35 -0.51
CA PHE A 88 2.20 14.25 0.66
C PHE A 88 2.28 15.49 1.56
N MET A 89 3.48 16.01 1.79
CA MET A 89 3.74 17.15 2.67
C MET A 89 3.49 18.51 2.00
N LEU A 90 3.79 18.65 0.71
CA LEU A 90 3.68 19.93 0.00
C LEU A 90 2.24 20.33 -0.35
N ASP A 91 1.30 19.39 -0.33
CA ASP A 91 -0.12 19.63 -0.57
C ASP A 91 -0.84 20.29 0.62
N ARG A 92 -0.15 20.45 1.77
CA ARG A 92 -0.66 21.14 2.98
C ARG A 92 -0.53 22.67 2.91
N LYS A 93 -0.55 23.25 1.71
CA LYS A 93 -0.69 24.71 1.54
C LYS A 93 -1.73 25.03 0.46
N SER A 94 -2.98 25.17 0.89
CA SER A 94 -3.92 26.17 0.39
C SER A 94 -5.00 26.44 1.43
#